data_AF-A0A1S3P9E7-F1
#
_entry.id   AF-A0A1S3P9E7-F1
#
_cell.length_a   1.000
_cell.length_b   1.000
_cell.length_c   1.000
_cell.angle_alpha   90.00
_cell.angle_beta   90.00
_cell.angle_gamma   90.00
#
_symmetry.space_group_name_H-M   'P 1'
#
loop_
_entity.id
_entity.type
_entity.pdbx_description
1 polymer ?
#
loop_
_entity_poly.entity_id
_entity_poly.type
_entity_poly.pdbx_seq_one_letter_code
_entity_poly.pdbx_strand_id
1 'polypeptide(L)'
;MASPTHDNIEEDPAFLKIIHRACLGPTKKYTHPQTESQEIGWISRPLIVSDRSDKRLNWPRHNSEITKYMDAAWRLKEQTQNLG
;
A
#
# COMPACT_ATOMS: atom_id res chain seq x y z
N MET A 1 -12.91 -18.31 -26.67
CA MET A 1 -12.92 -19.42 -25.69
C MET A 1 -13.22 -18.79 -24.34
N ALA A 2 -14.48 -18.81 -23.90
CA ALA A 2 -14.87 -18.26 -22.60
C ALA A 2 -14.28 -19.14 -21.50
N SER A 3 -13.55 -18.53 -20.56
CA SER A 3 -13.06 -19.20 -19.35
C SER A 3 -14.28 -19.77 -18.60
N PRO A 4 -14.25 -21.02 -18.10
CA PRO A 4 -15.35 -21.55 -17.31
C PRO A 4 -15.50 -20.65 -16.10
N THR A 5 -16.65 -20.00 -16.03
CA THR A 5 -17.07 -19.24 -14.86
C THR A 5 -17.07 -20.18 -13.67
N HIS A 6 -16.38 -19.78 -12.60
CA HIS A 6 -16.40 -20.48 -11.32
C HIS A 6 -17.86 -20.81 -10.97
N ASP A 7 -18.20 -22.09 -10.90
CA ASP A 7 -19.52 -22.52 -10.45
C ASP A 7 -19.76 -21.85 -9.08
N ASN A 8 -20.93 -21.22 -8.90
CA ASN A 8 -21.33 -20.58 -7.64
C ASN A 8 -21.62 -21.64 -6.57
N ILE A 9 -20.59 -22.39 -6.19
CA ILE A 9 -20.63 -23.35 -5.10
C ILE A 9 -20.53 -22.53 -3.83
N GLU A 10 -21.52 -22.69 -2.95
CA GLU A 10 -21.52 -22.07 -1.63
C GLU A 10 -20.25 -22.51 -0.87
N GLU A 11 -19.32 -21.58 -0.68
CA GLU A 11 -18.04 -21.86 -0.03
C GLU A 11 -18.26 -22.27 1.44
N ASP A 12 -17.48 -23.23 1.93
CA ASP A 12 -17.58 -23.70 3.32
C ASP A 12 -17.42 -22.52 4.31
N PRO A 13 -18.41 -22.27 5.19
CA PRO A 13 -18.34 -21.17 6.15
C PRO A 13 -17.15 -21.30 7.12
N ALA A 14 -16.63 -22.50 7.37
CA ALA A 14 -15.41 -22.67 8.17
C ALA A 14 -14.17 -22.18 7.40
N PHE A 15 -14.07 -22.50 6.11
CA PHE A 15 -13.01 -22.02 5.22
C PHE A 15 -13.00 -20.49 5.13
N LEU A 16 -14.18 -19.88 4.90
CA LEU A 16 -14.33 -18.42 4.88
C LEU A 16 -13.85 -17.78 6.19
N LYS A 17 -14.22 -18.34 7.34
CA LYS A 17 -13.77 -17.85 8.66
C LYS A 17 -12.24 -17.88 8.80
N ILE A 18 -11.59 -18.92 8.28
CA ILE A 18 -10.12 -19.04 8.32
C ILE A 18 -9.48 -17.95 7.46
N ILE A 19 -9.97 -17.73 6.25
CA ILE A 19 -9.47 -16.65 5.37
C ILE A 19 -9.67 -15.29 6.02
N HIS A 20 -10.89 -15.01 6.49
CA HIS A 20 -11.18 -13.75 7.17
C HIS A 20 -10.25 -13.52 8.35
N ARG A 21 -10.04 -14.55 9.18
CA ARG A 21 -9.09 -14.50 10.29
C ARG A 21 -7.68 -14.27 9.78
N ALA A 22 -7.23 -14.92 8.72
CA ALA A 22 -5.89 -14.75 8.14
C ALA A 22 -5.67 -13.34 7.56
N CYS A 23 -6.71 -12.69 7.03
CA CYS A 23 -6.65 -11.31 6.54
C CYS A 23 -6.62 -10.25 7.66
N LEU A 24 -6.95 -10.62 8.92
CA LEU A 24 -6.86 -9.68 10.04
C LEU A 24 -5.41 -9.28 10.30
N GLY A 25 -5.22 -8.01 10.69
CA GLY A 25 -3.92 -7.52 11.14
C GLY A 25 -3.44 -8.21 12.43
N PRO A 26 -2.12 -8.20 12.71
CA PRO A 26 -1.54 -8.87 13.88
C PRO A 26 -2.18 -8.48 15.22
N THR A 27 -2.45 -7.19 15.42
CA THR A 27 -3.05 -6.64 16.65
C THR A 27 -4.48 -7.11 16.92
N LYS A 28 -5.18 -7.62 15.90
CA LYS A 28 -6.52 -8.22 16.06
C LYS A 28 -6.46 -9.72 16.32
N LYS A 29 -5.33 -10.37 16.05
CA LYS A 29 -5.14 -11.82 16.18
C LYS A 29 -4.47 -12.21 17.50
N TYR A 30 -3.54 -11.39 17.97
CA TYR A 30 -2.71 -11.67 19.13
C TYR A 30 -2.75 -10.51 20.12
N THR A 31 -2.61 -10.83 21.41
CA THR A 31 -2.59 -9.83 22.50
C THR A 31 -1.26 -9.09 22.58
N HIS A 32 -0.18 -9.71 22.12
CA HIS A 32 1.17 -9.15 22.07
C HIS A 32 1.86 -9.52 20.74
N PRO A 33 2.90 -8.77 20.33
CA PRO A 33 3.73 -9.13 19.18
C PRO A 33 4.28 -10.54 19.31
N GLN A 34 4.35 -11.26 18.19
CA GLN A 34 4.95 -12.59 18.12
C GLN A 34 6.35 -12.58 17.47
N THR A 35 6.68 -11.51 16.74
CA THR A 35 7.95 -11.35 16.03
C THR A 35 8.44 -9.91 16.13
N GLU A 36 9.75 -9.70 15.99
CA GLU A 36 10.39 -8.37 16.03
C GLU A 36 9.77 -7.41 14.99
N SER A 37 9.50 -7.90 13.77
CA SER A 37 8.84 -7.08 12.75
C SER A 37 7.44 -6.61 13.16
N GLN A 38 6.71 -7.42 13.95
CA GLN A 38 5.42 -7.02 14.50
C GLN A 38 5.56 -5.97 15.60
N GLU A 39 6.63 -6.03 16.40
CA GLU A 39 6.89 -5.04 17.46
C GLU A 39 6.98 -3.62 16.89
N ILE A 40 7.73 -3.45 15.79
CA ILE A 40 7.90 -2.15 15.11
C ILE A 40 6.55 -1.55 14.71
N GLY A 41 5.65 -2.38 14.16
CA GLY A 41 4.35 -1.96 13.66
C GLY A 41 3.21 -2.08 14.66
N TRP A 42 3.46 -2.52 15.90
CA TRP A 42 2.40 -2.90 16.84
C TRP A 42 1.56 -1.71 17.26
N ILE A 43 2.21 -0.57 17.53
CA ILE A 43 1.58 0.70 17.86
C ILE A 43 1.77 1.64 16.68
N SER A 44 0.89 1.52 15.67
CA SER A 44 0.95 2.34 14.45
C SER A 44 0.34 3.73 14.61
N ARG A 45 -0.37 3.98 15.72
CA ARG A 45 -0.98 5.28 16.00
C ARG A 45 0.09 6.22 16.56
N PRO A 46 0.30 7.40 15.96
CA PRO A 46 1.27 8.35 16.47
C PRO A 46 0.83 8.86 17.84
N LEU A 47 1.80 9.07 18.74
CA LEU A 47 1.54 9.61 20.09
C LEU A 47 1.08 11.08 20.05
N ILE A 48 1.52 11.82 19.04
CA ILE A 48 1.12 13.22 18.81
C ILE A 48 0.37 13.26 17.48
N VAL A 49 -0.81 13.87 17.48
CA VAL A 49 -1.58 14.07 16.25
C VAL A 49 -0.79 15.00 15.33
N SER A 50 -0.31 14.47 14.21
CA SER A 50 0.38 15.28 13.21
C SER A 50 -0.66 16.05 12.39
N ASP A 51 -0.78 17.35 12.64
CA ASP A 51 -1.53 18.23 11.75
C ASP A 51 -0.73 18.45 10.46
N ARG A 52 -1.14 17.80 9.37
CA ARG A 52 -0.52 17.95 8.05
C ARG A 52 -0.96 19.22 7.31
N SER A 53 -1.93 19.96 7.85
CA SER A 53 -2.41 21.22 7.28
C SER A 53 -1.57 22.43 7.70
N ASP A 54 -0.81 22.32 8.80
CA ASP A 54 0.10 23.37 9.23
C ASP A 54 1.25 23.55 8.23
N LYS A 55 1.15 24.59 7.40
CA LYS A 55 2.14 24.96 6.38
C LYS A 55 3.47 25.43 6.97
N ARG A 56 3.55 25.66 8.29
CA ARG A 56 4.79 26.02 8.98
C ARG A 56 5.63 24.82 9.37
N LEU A 57 5.09 23.61 9.31
CA LEU A 57 5.78 22.38 9.67
C LEU A 57 5.78 21.36 8.52
N ASN A 58 4.79 21.45 7.61
CA ASN A 58 4.64 20.52 6.51
C ASN A 58 5.01 21.18 5.18
N TRP A 59 6.19 20.82 4.65
CA TRP A 59 6.64 21.20 3.31
C TRP A 59 6.83 19.98 2.41
N PRO A 60 5.75 19.27 2.05
CA PRO A 60 5.83 18.20 1.06
C PRO A 60 6.33 18.74 -0.28
N ARG A 61 7.20 17.96 -0.93
CA ARG A 61 7.60 18.26 -2.31
C ARG A 61 6.43 17.96 -3.24
N HIS A 62 6.13 18.92 -4.11
CA HIS A 62 5.10 18.76 -5.14
C HIS A 62 5.71 18.92 -6.52
N ASN A 63 5.26 18.07 -7.43
CA ASN A 63 5.64 18.18 -8.84
C ASN A 63 4.73 19.20 -9.52
N SER A 64 5.33 20.26 -10.07
CA SER A 64 4.67 21.19 -10.97
C SER A 64 4.50 20.58 -12.36
N GLU A 65 3.67 21.19 -13.19
CA GLU A 65 3.51 20.81 -14.60
C GLU A 65 4.84 20.80 -15.35
N ILE A 66 5.70 21.79 -15.09
CA ILE A 66 7.04 21.90 -15.68
C ILE A 66 7.89 20.68 -15.28
N THR A 67 7.93 20.34 -13.98
CA THR A 67 8.73 19.17 -13.54
C THR A 67 8.22 17.87 -14.15
N LYS A 68 6.90 17.69 -14.28
CA LYS A 68 6.31 16.51 -14.93
C LYS A 68 6.64 16.45 -16.42
N TYR A 69 6.58 17.58 -17.12
CA TYR A 69 6.95 17.69 -18.53
C TYR A 69 8.41 17.32 -18.74
N MET A 70 9.32 17.90 -17.95
CA MET A 70 10.75 17.61 -18.07
C MET A 70 11.07 16.15 -17.75
N ASP A 71 10.41 15.54 -16.75
CA ASP A 71 10.53 14.11 -16.46
C ASP A 71 10.11 13.26 -17.67
N ALA A 72 9.01 13.61 -18.35
CA ALA A 72 8.54 12.89 -19.53
C ALA A 72 9.50 13.08 -20.72
N ALA A 73 9.98 14.31 -20.94
CA ALA A 73 10.93 14.63 -21.99
C ALA A 73 12.26 13.89 -21.81
N TRP A 74 12.75 13.77 -20.57
CA TRP A 74 13.96 12.99 -20.26
C TRP A 74 13.77 11.50 -20.49
N ARG A 75 12.65 10.91 -20.04
CA ARG A 75 12.36 9.48 -20.30
C ARG A 75 12.34 9.18 -21.80
N LEU A 76 11.74 10.05 -22.61
CA LEU A 76 11.71 9.88 -24.07
C LEU A 76 13.12 9.97 -24.66
N LYS A 77 13.92 10.94 -24.23
CA LYS A 77 15.31 11.10 -24.68
C LYS A 77 16.14 9.84 -24.38
N GLU A 78 16.06 9.30 -23.17
CA GLU A 78 16.79 8.08 -22.77
C GLU A 78 16.37 6.87 -23.61
N GLN A 79 15.08 6.71 -23.89
CA GLN A 79 14.59 5.64 -24.78
C GLN A 79 15.15 5.78 -26.19
N THR A 80 15.17 6.99 -26.75
CA THR A 80 15.73 7.22 -28.10
C THR A 80 17.23 6.99 -28.17
N GLN A 81 17.98 7.30 -27.11
CA GLN A 81 19.44 7.11 -27.05
C GLN A 81 19.85 5.65 -26.82
N ASN A 82 19.05 4.89 -26.07
CA ASN A 82 19.33 3.47 -25.81
C ASN A 82 18.93 2.53 -26.96
N LEU A 83 18.28 3.05 -28.00
CA LEU A 83 17.82 2.30 -29.17
C LEU A 83 18.74 2.45 -30.40
N GLY A 84 19.77 3.28 -30.32
CA GLY A 84 20.80 3.48 -31.36
C GLY A 84 22.14 2.90 -30.94
#